data_AF-A0A2J8WMQ7-F1
#
_entry.id   AF-A0A2J8WMQ7-F1
#
_cell.length_a   1.000
_cell.length_b   1.000
_cell.length_c   1.000
_cell.angle_alpha   90.00
_cell.angle_beta   90.00
_cell.angle_gamma   90.00
#
_symmetry.space_group_name_H-M   'P 1'
#
loop_
_entity.id
_entity.type
_entity.pdbx_description
1 polymer ?
#
loop_
_entity_poly.entity_id
_entity_poly.type
_entity_poly.pdbx_seq_one_letter_code
_entity_poly.pdbx_strand_id
1 'polypeptide(L)'
;MGGRPFGLVINLNYKDLNGNVFQDAVFNQTVTVIEREDGLDGETIFMYMFLAGLGLLVIVGLHQLLESRKRKRPVQKVEMGTSSQNDVDMSWIPQETLNQISK
;
A
#
# COMPACT_ATOMS: atom_id res chain seq x y z
N MET A 1 -17.46 25.77 -9.68
CA MET A 1 -18.89 25.40 -9.87
C MET A 1 -19.35 25.86 -11.24
N GLY A 2 -19.03 25.10 -12.30
CA GLY A 2 -19.50 25.35 -13.65
C GLY A 2 -20.29 24.14 -14.12
N GLY A 3 -21.61 24.19 -13.95
CA GLY A 3 -22.49 23.09 -14.37
C GLY A 3 -22.60 22.97 -15.89
N ARG A 4 -23.00 21.80 -16.38
CA ARG A 4 -23.22 21.58 -17.82
C ARG A 4 -24.58 22.16 -18.25
N PRO A 5 -24.66 22.94 -19.35
CA PRO A 5 -25.92 23.41 -19.88
C PRO A 5 -26.67 22.29 -20.60
N PHE A 6 -27.97 22.17 -20.34
CA PHE A 6 -28.89 21.23 -20.99
C PHE A 6 -30.14 21.96 -21.46
N GLY A 7 -30.66 21.59 -22.63
CA GLY A 7 -32.00 22.04 -23.04
C GLY A 7 -33.06 21.31 -22.22
N LEU A 8 -33.98 22.05 -21.58
CA LEU A 8 -35.10 21.50 -20.84
C LEU A 8 -36.40 22.03 -21.45
N VAL A 9 -37.27 21.08 -21.85
CA VAL A 9 -38.62 21.37 -22.34
C VAL A 9 -39.62 20.72 -21.39
N ILE A 10 -40.56 21.52 -20.86
CA ILE A 10 -41.67 21.02 -20.04
C ILE A 10 -42.95 21.24 -20.83
N ASN A 11 -43.59 20.13 -21.19
CA ASN A 11 -44.88 20.12 -21.88
C ASN A 11 -46.02 19.86 -20.88
N LEU A 12 -46.95 20.80 -20.78
CA LEU A 12 -48.19 20.67 -20.05
C LEU A 12 -49.26 20.06 -20.97
N ASN A 13 -49.71 18.87 -20.64
CA ASN A 13 -50.85 18.23 -21.30
C ASN A 13 -52.07 18.39 -20.42
N TYR A 14 -53.14 18.98 -20.95
CA TYR A 14 -54.38 19.20 -20.20
C TYR A 14 -55.61 18.98 -21.08
N LYS A 15 -56.76 18.82 -20.42
CA LYS A 15 -58.06 18.72 -21.09
C LYS A 15 -58.96 19.86 -20.62
N ASP A 16 -59.73 20.42 -21.55
CA ASP A 16 -60.80 21.34 -21.19
C ASP A 16 -62.05 20.60 -20.68
N LEU A 17 -63.05 21.36 -20.24
CA LEU A 17 -64.33 20.83 -19.77
C LEU A 17 -65.12 20.09 -20.87
N ASN A 18 -64.78 20.33 -22.14
CA ASN A 18 -65.39 19.70 -23.30
C ASN A 18 -64.66 18.41 -23.72
N GLY A 19 -63.59 18.03 -23.02
CA GLY A 19 -62.79 16.85 -23.29
C GLY A 19 -61.74 17.01 -24.40
N ASN A 20 -61.54 18.22 -24.93
CA ASN A 20 -60.51 18.50 -25.92
C ASN A 20 -59.13 18.43 -25.26
N VAL A 21 -58.16 17.82 -25.95
CA VAL A 21 -56.80 17.65 -25.44
C VAL A 21 -55.91 18.74 -26.01
N PHE A 22 -55.17 19.41 -25.13
CA PHE A 22 -54.20 20.45 -25.48
C PHE A 22 -52.82 20.09 -24.93
N GLN A 23 -51.79 20.53 -25.64
CA GLN A 23 -50.41 20.43 -25.24
C GLN A 23 -49.76 21.81 -25.38
N ASP A 24 -49.12 22.29 -24.32
CA ASP A 24 -48.41 23.57 -24.31
C ASP A 24 -47.01 23.41 -23.72
N ALA A 25 -46.01 24.06 -24.34
CA ALA A 25 -44.62 24.02 -23.91
C ALA A 25 -44.35 25.16 -22.93
N VAL A 26 -44.78 24.98 -21.68
CA VAL A 26 -44.69 26.00 -20.61
C VAL A 26 -43.25 26.36 -20.21
N PHE A 27 -42.28 25.53 -20.58
CA PHE A 27 -40.85 25.83 -20.42
C PHE A 27 -40.07 25.26 -21.60
N ASN A 28 -39.15 26.05 -22.16
CA ASN A 28 -38.27 25.63 -23.25
C ASN A 28 -36.99 26.48 -23.22
N GLN A 29 -36.12 26.22 -22.25
CA GLN A 29 -34.89 26.99 -22.06
C GLN A 29 -33.72 26.08 -21.70
N THR A 30 -32.51 26.62 -21.86
CA THR A 30 -31.30 25.97 -21.38
C THR A 30 -31.16 26.16 -19.88
N VAL A 31 -31.06 25.07 -19.14
CA VAL A 31 -30.79 25.05 -17.70
C VAL A 31 -29.39 24.54 -17.43
N THR A 32 -28.75 25.05 -16.38
CA THR A 32 -27.46 24.56 -15.92
C THR A 32 -27.70 23.57 -14.80
N VAL A 33 -27.34 22.30 -15.02
CA VAL A 33 -27.37 21.30 -13.94
C VAL A 33 -26.11 21.46 -13.12
N ILE A 34 -26.28 21.77 -11.84
CA ILE A 34 -25.19 21.84 -10.87
C ILE A 34 -25.19 20.51 -10.15
N GLU A 35 -24.29 19.62 -10.57
CA GLU A 35 -24.03 18.40 -9.80
C GLU A 35 -23.31 18.80 -8.51
N ARG A 36 -23.76 18.23 -7.38
CA ARG A 36 -23.08 18.42 -6.12
C ARG A 36 -21.79 17.61 -6.20
N GLU A 37 -20.65 18.30 -6.19
CA GLU A 37 -19.32 17.71 -6.08
C GLU A 37 -19.08 17.14 -4.66
N ASP A 38 -20.06 16.43 -4.09
CA ASP A 38 -19.83 15.53 -2.95
C ASP A 38 -19.12 14.24 -3.42
N GLY A 39 -18.39 14.31 -4.53
CA GLY A 39 -17.45 13.30 -4.96
C GLY A 39 -16.25 13.40 -4.04
N LEU A 40 -16.01 12.32 -3.32
CA LEU A 40 -14.80 12.07 -2.56
C LEU A 40 -13.56 12.69 -3.27
N ASP A 41 -13.03 13.79 -2.73
CA ASP A 41 -11.95 14.54 -3.38
C ASP A 41 -10.68 13.69 -3.48
N GLY A 42 -10.44 13.19 -4.68
CA GLY A 42 -9.30 12.31 -4.98
C GLY A 42 -7.97 13.00 -4.74
N GLU A 43 -7.89 14.32 -4.85
CA GLU A 43 -6.67 15.10 -4.57
C GLU A 43 -6.33 15.01 -3.08
N THR A 44 -7.28 15.36 -2.21
CA THR A 44 -7.12 15.32 -0.75
C THR A 44 -6.79 13.90 -0.26
N ILE A 45 -7.43 12.88 -0.84
CA ILE A 45 -7.17 11.49 -0.45
C ILE A 45 -5.81 11.01 -0.91
N PHE A 46 -5.43 11.32 -2.15
CA PHE A 46 -4.10 11.00 -2.65
C PHE A 46 -3.02 11.66 -1.78
N MET A 47 -3.21 12.92 -1.41
CA MET A 47 -2.30 13.64 -0.51
C MET A 47 -2.13 12.90 0.82
N TYR A 48 -3.22 12.47 1.47
CA TYR A 48 -3.12 11.73 2.74
C TYR A 48 -2.47 10.36 2.59
N MET A 49 -2.78 9.61 1.54
CA MET A 49 -2.11 8.33 1.26
C MET A 49 -0.60 8.52 1.02
N PHE A 50 -0.23 9.54 0.26
CA PHE A 50 1.16 9.89 -0.01
C PHE A 50 1.91 10.26 1.26
N LEU A 51 1.34 11.13 2.11
CA LEU A 51 1.91 11.51 3.40
C LEU A 51 2.06 10.33 4.35
N ALA A 52 1.07 9.43 4.41
CA ALA A 52 1.17 8.21 5.22
C ALA A 52 2.32 7.31 4.75
N GLY A 53 2.47 7.11 3.44
CA GLY A 53 3.59 6.37 2.86
C GLY A 53 4.94 7.02 3.16
N LEU A 54 5.04 8.34 3.03
CA LEU A 54 6.27 9.10 3.32
C LEU A 54 6.63 9.01 4.82
N GLY A 55 5.63 9.09 5.70
CA GLY A 55 5.81 8.88 7.14
C GLY A 55 6.34 7.48 7.47
N LEU A 56 5.79 6.44 6.84
CA LEU A 56 6.25 5.06 7.02
C LEU A 56 7.70 4.88 6.51
N LEU A 57 8.05 5.48 5.37
CA LEU A 57 9.42 5.49 4.86
C LEU A 57 10.40 6.19 5.80
N VAL A 58 10.01 7.30 6.43
CA VAL A 58 10.84 7.98 7.43
C VAL A 58 11.09 7.09 8.63
N ILE A 59 10.05 6.41 9.14
CA ILE A 59 10.18 5.46 10.27
C ILE A 59 11.13 4.32 9.90
N VAL A 60 10.95 3.70 8.74
CA VAL A 60 11.83 2.62 8.26
C VAL A 60 13.25 3.12 8.03
N GLY A 61 13.42 4.30 7.44
CA GLY A 61 14.72 4.94 7.21
C GLY A 61 15.46 5.23 8.51
N LEU A 62 14.76 5.76 9.52
CA LEU A 62 15.31 5.96 10.86
C LEU A 62 15.69 4.62 11.51
N HIS A 63 14.85 3.60 11.40
CA HIS A 63 15.14 2.27 11.93
C HIS A 63 16.43 1.69 11.29
N GLN A 64 16.53 1.71 9.97
CA GLN A 64 17.72 1.24 9.25
C GLN A 64 18.96 2.06 9.60
N LEU A 65 18.84 3.39 9.72
CA LEU A 65 19.97 4.24 10.12
C LEU A 65 20.45 3.92 11.54
N LEU A 66 19.54 3.75 12.50
CA LEU A 66 19.88 3.39 13.87
C LEU A 66 20.48 1.98 13.97
N GLU A 67 19.96 1.01 13.22
CA GLU A 67 20.52 -0.33 13.16
C GLU A 67 21.88 -0.35 12.47
N SER A 68 22.09 0.42 11.41
CA SER A 68 23.38 0.52 10.73
C SER A 68 24.49 1.09 11.63
N ARG A 69 24.11 1.94 12.61
CA ARG A 69 25.03 2.48 13.62
C ARG A 69 25.36 1.50 14.74
N LYS A 70 24.64 0.38 14.87
CA LYS A 70 25.05 -0.68 15.80
C LYS A 70 26.34 -1.28 15.27
N ARG A 71 27.45 -1.03 15.99
CA ARG A 71 28.75 -1.64 15.73
C ARG A 71 28.53 -3.15 15.56
N LYS A 72 28.81 -3.70 14.36
CA LYS A 72 28.71 -5.13 14.11
C LYS A 72 29.52 -5.83 15.19
N ARG A 73 28.85 -6.42 16.18
CA ARG A 73 29.53 -7.30 17.13
C ARG A 73 30.10 -8.43 16.28
N PRO A 74 31.36 -8.83 16.47
CA PRO A 74 31.86 -10.03 15.81
C PRO A 74 30.84 -11.14 16.09
N VAL A 75 30.36 -11.78 15.02
CA VAL A 75 29.48 -12.94 15.14
C VAL A 75 30.17 -13.85 16.15
N GLN A 76 29.54 -14.05 17.31
CA GLN A 76 30.02 -15.06 18.24
C GLN A 76 30.09 -16.33 17.41
N LYS A 77 31.31 -16.83 17.17
CA LYS A 77 31.49 -18.13 16.57
C LYS A 77 30.75 -19.09 17.51
N VAL A 78 29.54 -19.48 17.11
CA VAL A 78 28.82 -20.53 17.79
C VAL A 78 29.71 -21.75 17.59
N GLU A 79 30.22 -22.31 18.68
CA GLU A 79 31.01 -23.52 18.66
C GLU A 79 30.10 -24.65 18.15
N MET A 80 29.99 -24.80 16.83
CA MET A 80 29.69 -26.12 16.29
C MET A 80 30.89 -26.97 16.68
N GLY A 81 30.66 -28.00 17.49
CA GLY A 81 31.70 -28.93 17.91
C GLY A 81 32.50 -29.50 16.72
N THR A 82 33.57 -30.22 17.05
CA THR A 82 34.63 -30.75 16.14
C THR A 82 34.11 -31.21 14.77
N SER A 83 34.03 -30.28 13.82
CA SER A 83 33.65 -30.57 12.42
C SER A 83 34.86 -30.92 11.56
N SER A 84 36.07 -30.76 12.11
CA SER A 84 37.36 -31.09 11.49
C SER A 84 37.98 -32.26 12.27
N GLN A 85 38.03 -33.43 11.66
CA GLN A 85 38.66 -34.63 12.24
C GLN A 85 40.21 -34.50 12.26
N ASN A 86 40.76 -33.53 11.52
CA ASN A 86 42.20 -33.30 11.36
C ASN A 86 42.82 -32.36 12.42
N ASP A 87 42.02 -31.69 13.26
CA ASP A 87 42.52 -30.85 14.37
C ASP A 87 42.55 -31.59 15.72
N VAL A 88 42.25 -32.89 15.73
CA VAL A 88 42.33 -33.71 16.95
C VAL A 88 43.77 -34.17 17.12
N ASP A 89 44.51 -33.54 18.02
CA ASP A 89 45.86 -33.96 18.39
C ASP A 89 45.81 -35.32 19.09
N MET A 90 46.47 -36.32 18.48
CA MET A 90 46.54 -37.69 18.99
C MET A 90 47.83 -37.96 19.81
N SER A 91 48.65 -36.94 20.06
CA SER A 91 49.93 -37.06 20.78
C SER A 91 49.81 -37.57 22.22
N TRP A 92 48.62 -37.44 22.84
CA TRP A 92 48.34 -37.92 24.20
C TRP A 92 48.06 -39.42 24.28
N ILE A 93 47.75 -40.07 23.16
CA ILE A 93 47.43 -41.50 23.11
C ILE A 93 48.75 -42.28 23.01
N PRO A 94 48.98 -43.30 23.87
CA PRO A 94 50.16 -44.15 23.76
C PRO A 94 50.30 -44.75 22.35
N GLN A 95 51.51 -44.72 21.79
CA GLN A 95 51.77 -45.16 20.42
C GLN A 95 51.35 -46.62 20.18
N GLU A 96 51.42 -47.47 21.21
CA GLU A 96 50.96 -48.85 21.12
C GLU A 96 49.46 -48.96 20.79
N THR A 97 48.64 -48.06 21.35
CA THR A 97 47.20 -48.01 21.10
C THR A 97 46.90 -47.46 19.70
N LEU A 98 47.64 -46.43 19.26
CA LEU A 98 47.53 -45.88 17.91
C LEU A 98 47.84 -46.93 16.83
N ASN A 99 48.90 -47.70 17.01
CA ASN A 99 49.32 -48.76 16.08
C ASN A 99 48.31 -49.92 15.99
N GLN A 100 47.52 -50.17 17.04
CA GLN A 100 46.45 -51.17 17.02
C GLN A 100 45.21 -50.68 16.30
N ILE A 101 44.92 -49.37 16.37
CA ILE A 101 43.74 -48.75 15.74
C ILE A 101 43.98 -48.52 14.24
N SER A 102 45.23 -48.29 13.82
CA SER A 102 45.60 -48.05 12.41
C SER A 102 45.78 -49.32 11.57
N LYS A 103 45.46 -50.49 12.11
CA LYS A 103 45.66 -51.80 11.47
C LYS A 103 44.32 -52.42 11.08
#